data_AF-A0A9X1M1E8-F1
#
_entry.id   AF-A0A9X1M1E8-F1
#
_cell.length_a   1.000
_cell.length_b   1.000
_cell.length_c   1.000
_cell.angle_alpha   90.00
_cell.angle_beta   90.00
_cell.angle_gamma   90.00
#
_symmetry.space_group_name_H-M   'P 1'
#
loop_
_entity.id
_entity.type
_entity.pdbx_description
1 polymer ?
#
loop_
_entity_poly.entity_id
_entity_poly.type
_entity_poly.pdbx_seq_one_letter_code
_entity_poly.pdbx_strand_id
1 'polypeptide(L)'
;MLFLLYIGVLALVVFWPSPVDQNSAGTLKLILRRLHGAGVPGWINYNFVETVANVLMFVPFGVIGAAWLEKDRTWLAAVVGIAASCTIEAAQAALLPNRFATIYDVTANSLGATLGCIIIYAWRTRPRATAHVER
;
A
#
# COMPACT_ATOMS: atom_id res chain seq x y z
N MET A 1 -5.10 17.87 7.81
CA MET A 1 -6.45 17.56 7.31
C MET A 1 -6.43 16.46 6.24
N LEU A 2 -5.71 16.63 5.11
CA LEU A 2 -5.63 15.60 4.05
C LEU A 2 -5.12 14.23 4.51
N PHE A 3 -4.09 14.19 5.37
CA PHE A 3 -3.57 12.91 5.89
C PHE A 3 -4.60 12.18 6.77
N LEU A 4 -5.31 12.91 7.63
CA LEU A 4 -6.37 12.32 8.46
C LEU A 4 -7.53 11.81 7.60
N LEU A 5 -7.89 12.55 6.54
CA LEU A 5 -8.88 12.09 5.57
C LEU A 5 -8.41 10.81 4.87
N TYR A 6 -7.15 10.75 4.43
CA TYR A 6 -6.55 9.56 3.84
C TYR A 6 -6.57 8.37 4.80
N ILE A 7 -6.18 8.55 6.07
CA ILE A 7 -6.24 7.47 7.08
C ILE A 7 -7.68 7.02 7.31
N GLY A 8 -8.65 7.95 7.34
CA GLY A 8 -10.07 7.61 7.43
C GLY A 8 -10.55 6.78 6.25
N VAL A 9 -10.22 7.18 5.02
CA VAL A 9 -10.54 6.41 3.81
C VAL A 9 -9.86 5.05 3.81
N LEU A 10 -8.57 4.99 4.17
CA LEU A 10 -7.81 3.75 4.26
C LEU A 10 -8.45 2.80 5.27
N ALA A 11 -8.83 3.29 6.45
CA ALA A 11 -9.52 2.51 7.47
C ALA A 11 -10.88 2.00 6.97
N LEU A 12 -11.66 2.84 6.27
CA LEU A 12 -12.93 2.42 5.66
C LEU A 12 -12.75 1.30 4.63
N VAL A 13 -11.71 1.39 3.79
CA VAL A 13 -11.42 0.37 2.77
C VAL A 13 -10.95 -0.93 3.41
N VAL A 14 -10.04 -0.84 4.38
CA VAL A 14 -9.47 -1.99 5.08
C VAL A 14 -10.53 -2.70 5.92
N PHE A 15 -11.35 -1.96 6.68
CA PHE A 15 -12.41 -2.54 7.51
C PHE A 15 -13.73 -2.73 6.75
N TRP A 16 -13.72 -2.66 5.41
CA TRP A 16 -14.91 -2.96 4.63
C TRP A 16 -15.34 -4.42 4.88
N PRO A 17 -16.63 -4.69 5.14
CA PRO A 17 -17.11 -6.01 5.58
C PRO A 17 -16.80 -7.16 4.62
N SER A 18 -16.62 -6.83 3.35
CA SER A 18 -16.17 -7.71 2.28
C SER A 18 -14.93 -7.13 1.58
N PRO A 19 -14.26 -7.86 0.67
CA PRO A 19 -13.32 -7.23 -0.25
C PRO A 19 -14.03 -6.07 -0.98
N VAL A 20 -13.45 -4.86 -0.92
CA VAL A 20 -14.07 -3.64 -1.46
C VAL A 20 -14.39 -3.75 -2.95
N ASP A 21 -13.65 -4.61 -3.64
CA ASP A 21 -13.72 -4.91 -5.05
C ASP A 21 -14.63 -6.12 -5.36
N GLN A 22 -15.21 -6.80 -4.36
CA GLN A 22 -16.07 -7.97 -4.57
C GLN A 22 -17.26 -7.68 -5.50
N ASN A 23 -17.90 -6.51 -5.36
CA ASN A 23 -19.00 -6.08 -6.24
C ASN A 23 -18.51 -5.75 -7.66
N SER A 24 -17.24 -5.38 -7.80
CA SER A 24 -16.58 -5.05 -9.07
C SER A 24 -15.85 -6.26 -9.67
N ALA A 25 -15.77 -7.38 -8.95
CA ALA A 25 -14.96 -8.53 -9.32
C ALA A 25 -15.41 -9.16 -10.65
N GLY A 26 -16.71 -9.14 -10.96
CA GLY A 26 -17.24 -9.58 -12.25
C GLY A 26 -16.71 -8.73 -13.41
N THR A 27 -16.75 -7.41 -13.24
CA THR A 27 -16.25 -6.44 -14.23
C THR A 27 -14.74 -6.56 -14.41
N LEU A 28 -13.98 -6.65 -13.32
CA LEU A 28 -12.53 -6.80 -13.38
C LEU A 28 -12.12 -8.12 -14.06
N LYS A 29 -12.81 -9.22 -13.75
CA LYS A 29 -12.58 -10.51 -14.43
C LYS A 29 -12.88 -10.44 -15.92
N LEU A 30 -13.91 -9.72 -16.34
CA LEU A 30 -14.23 -9.52 -17.76
C LEU A 30 -13.13 -8.72 -18.47
N ILE A 31 -12.64 -7.64 -17.84
CA ILE A 31 -11.53 -6.83 -18.36
C ILE A 31 -10.28 -7.69 -18.48
N LEU A 32 -9.91 -8.43 -17.43
CA LEU A 32 -8.74 -9.32 -17.43
C LEU A 32 -8.84 -10.38 -18.53
N ARG A 33 -10.01 -10.99 -18.74
CA ARG A 33 -10.22 -11.95 -19.85
C ARG A 33 -9.96 -11.33 -21.22
N ARG A 34 -10.40 -10.09 -21.44
CA ARG A 34 -10.11 -9.37 -22.70
C ARG A 34 -8.64 -9.04 -22.84
N LEU A 35 -7.99 -8.62 -21.76
CA LEU A 35 -6.56 -8.33 -21.72
C LEU A 35 -5.72 -9.59 -22.02
N HIS A 36 -6.08 -10.74 -21.44
CA HIS A 36 -5.42 -12.02 -21.75
C HIS A 36 -5.61 -12.41 -23.21
N GLY A 37 -6.80 -12.17 -23.79
CA GLY A 37 -7.04 -12.33 -25.22
C GLY A 37 -6.21 -11.40 -26.11
N ALA A 38 -5.75 -10.26 -25.58
CA ALA A 38 -4.88 -9.31 -26.25
C ALA A 38 -3.37 -9.54 -26.00
N GLY A 39 -3.00 -10.65 -25.34
CA GLY A 39 -1.61 -11.02 -25.09
C GLY A 39 -1.06 -10.65 -23.72
N VAL A 40 -1.88 -10.11 -22.80
CA VAL A 40 -1.45 -9.90 -21.40
C VAL A 40 -1.20 -11.27 -20.74
N PRO A 41 -0.07 -11.46 -20.05
CA PRO A 41 0.23 -12.72 -19.38
C PRO A 41 -0.82 -13.14 -18.34
N GLY A 42 -1.11 -14.43 -18.27
CA GLY A 42 -2.11 -14.99 -17.34
C GLY A 42 -1.76 -14.86 -15.85
N TRP A 43 -0.49 -14.57 -15.51
CA TRP A 43 -0.10 -14.27 -14.13
C TRP A 43 -0.63 -12.91 -13.65
N ILE A 44 -0.97 -11.99 -14.57
CA ILE A 44 -1.71 -10.77 -14.25
C ILE A 44 -3.18 -11.15 -14.13
N ASN A 45 -3.54 -11.60 -12.94
CA ASN A 45 -4.89 -12.04 -12.60
C ASN A 45 -5.49 -11.14 -11.51
N TYR A 46 -6.69 -11.50 -11.05
CA TYR A 46 -7.42 -10.75 -10.02
C TYR A 46 -6.58 -10.56 -8.74
N ASN A 47 -6.00 -11.65 -8.22
CA ASN A 47 -5.21 -11.62 -7.00
C ASN A 47 -3.96 -10.73 -7.16
N PHE A 48 -3.34 -10.72 -8.35
CA PHE A 48 -2.21 -9.83 -8.63
C PHE A 48 -2.63 -8.36 -8.55
N VAL A 49 -3.76 -8.00 -9.18
CA VAL A 49 -4.29 -6.63 -9.14
C VAL A 49 -4.64 -6.22 -7.70
N GLU A 50 -5.29 -7.11 -6.95
CA GLU A 50 -5.63 -6.89 -5.54
C GLU A 50 -4.37 -6.66 -4.69
N THR A 51 -3.36 -7.51 -4.85
CA THR A 51 -2.06 -7.37 -4.14
C THR A 51 -1.40 -6.03 -4.46
N VAL A 52 -1.35 -5.65 -5.74
CA VAL A 52 -0.76 -4.37 -6.17
C VAL A 52 -1.57 -3.18 -5.63
N ALA A 53 -2.90 -3.26 -5.63
CA ALA A 53 -3.75 -2.23 -5.05
C ALA A 53 -3.46 -2.05 -3.55
N ASN A 54 -3.33 -3.13 -2.80
CA ASN A 54 -2.98 -3.09 -1.37
C ASN A 54 -1.60 -2.45 -1.14
N VAL A 55 -0.58 -2.85 -1.91
CA VAL A 55 0.74 -2.20 -1.86
C VAL A 55 0.63 -0.70 -2.12
N LEU A 56 -0.03 -0.29 -3.20
CA LEU A 56 -0.16 1.11 -3.59
C LEU A 56 -0.93 1.94 -2.55
N MET A 57 -1.96 1.36 -1.93
CA MET A 57 -2.71 2.02 -0.87
C MET A 57 -1.86 2.33 0.36
N PHE A 58 -0.85 1.51 0.67
CA PHE A 58 0.05 1.70 1.82
C PHE A 58 1.31 2.53 1.51
N VAL A 59 1.63 2.80 0.24
CA VAL A 59 2.75 3.68 -0.11
C VAL A 59 2.62 5.07 0.53
N PRO A 60 1.48 5.80 0.41
CA PRO A 60 1.33 7.10 1.04
C PRO A 60 1.45 7.07 2.57
N PHE A 61 1.00 5.99 3.22
CA PHE A 61 1.22 5.78 4.65
C PHE A 61 2.71 5.78 5.00
N GLY A 62 3.51 5.00 4.26
CA GLY A 62 4.97 4.96 4.44
C GLY A 62 5.66 6.28 4.13
N VAL A 63 5.25 6.95 3.03
CA VAL A 63 5.78 8.27 2.64
C VAL A 63 5.52 9.29 3.74
N ILE A 64 4.28 9.41 4.21
CA ILE A 64 3.92 10.42 5.19
C ILE A 64 4.54 10.09 6.54
N GLY A 65 4.48 8.83 6.99
CA GLY A 65 5.13 8.38 8.22
C GLY A 65 6.64 8.68 8.23
N ALA A 66 7.36 8.35 7.16
CA ALA A 66 8.78 8.62 7.05
C ALA A 66 9.10 10.12 6.94
N ALA A 67 8.22 10.91 6.30
CA ALA A 67 8.39 12.35 6.17
C ALA A 67 8.31 13.09 7.52
N TRP A 68 7.56 12.55 8.49
CA TRP A 68 7.42 13.10 9.84
C TRP A 68 8.60 12.75 10.75
N LEU A 69 9.42 11.78 10.37
CA LEU A 69 10.58 11.33 11.13
C LEU A 69 11.87 12.01 10.65
N GLU A 70 12.89 12.01 11.49
CA GLU A 70 14.26 12.36 11.10
C GLU A 70 14.81 11.35 10.09
N LYS A 71 15.81 11.76 9.30
CA LYS A 71 16.40 10.93 8.23
C LYS A 71 16.88 9.57 8.73
N ASP A 72 17.56 9.53 9.87
CA ASP A 72 18.15 8.31 10.42
C ASP A 72 17.09 7.39 11.06
N ARG A 73 15.86 7.88 11.20
CA ARG A 73 14.72 7.19 11.81
C ARG A 73 13.65 6.80 10.82
N THR A 74 13.82 7.07 9.51
CA THR A 74 12.80 6.78 8.49
C THR A 74 12.39 5.30 8.44
N TRP A 75 13.29 4.39 8.82
CA TRP A 75 13.00 2.95 8.91
C TRP A 75 11.90 2.62 9.93
N LEU A 76 11.69 3.46 10.97
CA LEU A 76 10.61 3.24 11.94
C LEU A 76 9.23 3.32 11.30
N ALA A 77 9.05 4.09 10.22
CA ALA A 77 7.78 4.14 9.50
C ALA A 77 7.46 2.80 8.82
N ALA A 78 8.47 2.04 8.38
CA ALA A 78 8.27 0.69 7.86
C ALA A 78 7.87 -0.28 8.98
N VAL A 79 8.51 -0.19 10.15
CA VAL A 79 8.15 -0.99 11.33
C VAL A 79 6.72 -0.71 11.78
N VAL A 80 6.33 0.55 11.86
CA VAL A 80 4.95 0.96 12.18
C VAL A 80 3.98 0.46 11.10
N GLY A 81 4.37 0.49 9.83
CA GLY A 81 3.58 -0.08 8.73
C GLY A 81 3.33 -1.57 8.89
N ILE A 82 4.36 -2.35 9.23
CA ILE A 82 4.25 -3.79 9.51
C ILE A 82 3.34 -4.03 10.72
N ALA A 83 3.55 -3.30 11.82
CA ALA A 83 2.74 -3.43 13.03
C ALA A 83 1.27 -3.08 12.78
N ALA A 84 1.01 -2.01 12.04
CA ALA A 84 -0.33 -1.62 11.61
C ALA A 84 -0.96 -2.71 10.74
N SER A 85 -0.18 -3.29 9.82
CA SER A 85 -0.62 -4.38 8.95
C SER A 85 -1.04 -5.63 9.74
N CYS A 86 -0.22 -6.08 10.69
CA CYS A 86 -0.57 -7.19 11.58
C CYS A 86 -1.80 -6.87 12.45
N THR A 87 -1.93 -5.62 12.90
CA THR A 87 -3.08 -5.18 13.72
C THR A 87 -4.37 -5.19 12.92
N ILE A 88 -4.33 -4.67 11.69
CA ILE A 88 -5.43 -4.70 10.73
C ILE A 88 -5.90 -6.13 10.51
N GLU A 89 -4.96 -7.01 10.19
CA GLU A 89 -5.21 -8.41 9.91
C GLU A 89 -5.87 -9.13 11.10
N ALA A 90 -5.32 -8.95 12.30
CA ALA A 90 -5.88 -9.51 13.52
C ALA A 90 -7.28 -8.97 13.82
N ALA A 91 -7.51 -7.67 13.58
CA ALA A 91 -8.81 -7.05 13.76
C ALA A 91 -9.84 -7.54 12.73
N GLN A 92 -9.45 -7.70 11.46
CA GLN A 92 -10.33 -8.30 10.44
C GLN A 92 -10.68 -9.74 10.79
N ALA A 93 -9.70 -10.55 11.22
CA ALA A 93 -9.92 -11.94 11.64
C ALA A 93 -10.90 -12.05 12.82
N ALA A 94 -10.83 -11.11 13.77
CA ALA A 94 -11.67 -11.12 14.97
C ALA A 94 -13.06 -10.52 14.74
N LEU A 95 -13.18 -9.52 13.86
CA LEU A 95 -14.39 -8.67 13.76
C LEU A 95 -15.19 -8.88 12.46
N LEU A 96 -14.57 -9.43 11.40
CA LEU A 96 -15.18 -9.54 10.08
C LEU A 96 -15.32 -11.02 9.66
N PRO A 97 -16.46 -11.68 9.94
CA PRO A 97 -16.64 -13.11 9.70
C PRO A 97 -16.58 -13.52 8.22
N ASN A 98 -16.72 -12.56 7.30
CA ASN A 98 -16.65 -12.78 5.85
C ASN A 98 -15.27 -12.44 5.25
N ARG A 99 -14.30 -12.03 6.07
CA ARG A 99 -12.92 -11.75 5.64
C ARG A 99 -12.02 -12.88 6.12
N PHE A 100 -11.25 -13.44 5.19
CA PHE A 100 -10.18 -14.36 5.53
C PHE A 100 -8.91 -13.55 5.69
N ALA A 101 -8.35 -13.61 6.89
CA ALA A 101 -7.01 -13.12 7.17
C ALA A 101 -6.01 -13.90 6.29
N THR A 102 -5.26 -13.20 5.43
CA THR A 102 -4.16 -13.76 4.67
C THR A 102 -2.80 -13.09 4.98
N ILE A 103 -1.77 -13.93 5.07
CA ILE A 103 -0.37 -13.45 5.15
C ILE A 103 0.01 -12.57 3.94
N TYR A 104 -0.72 -12.71 2.83
CA TYR A 104 -0.52 -11.91 1.62
C TYR A 104 -0.90 -10.45 1.85
N ASP A 105 -1.99 -10.18 2.57
CA ASP A 105 -2.41 -8.82 2.92
C ASP A 105 -1.39 -8.15 3.83
N VAL A 106 -0.91 -8.89 4.84
CA VAL A 106 0.12 -8.39 5.74
C VAL A 106 1.37 -7.98 4.97
N THR A 107 1.79 -8.85 4.04
CA THR A 107 2.97 -8.66 3.20
C THR A 107 2.80 -7.49 2.23
N ALA A 108 1.66 -7.40 1.53
CA ALA A 108 1.37 -6.35 0.56
C ALA A 108 1.39 -4.95 1.20
N ASN A 109 0.68 -4.79 2.32
CA ASN A 109 0.63 -3.53 3.06
C ASN A 109 2.01 -3.14 3.61
N SER A 110 2.76 -4.12 4.12
CA SER A 110 4.14 -3.91 4.61
C SER A 110 5.10 -3.48 3.50
N LEU A 111 4.98 -4.08 2.31
CA LEU A 111 5.73 -3.69 1.12
C LEU A 111 5.39 -2.24 0.72
N GLY A 112 4.11 -1.87 0.70
CA GLY A 112 3.68 -0.51 0.43
C GLY A 112 4.30 0.50 1.38
N ALA A 113 4.18 0.26 2.69
CA ALA A 113 4.77 1.13 3.71
C ALA A 113 6.29 1.25 3.57
N THR A 114 6.98 0.13 3.30
CA THR A 114 8.42 0.10 3.11
C THR A 114 8.85 0.89 1.86
N LEU A 115 8.16 0.72 0.73
CA LEU A 115 8.40 1.48 -0.49
C LEU A 115 8.22 2.99 -0.24
N GLY A 116 7.18 3.38 0.50
CA GLY A 116 6.99 4.78 0.89
C GLY A 116 8.15 5.34 1.71
N CYS A 117 8.70 4.54 2.64
CA CYS A 117 9.89 4.92 3.42
C CYS A 117 11.12 5.09 2.52
N ILE A 118 11.33 4.17 1.58
CA ILE A 118 12.44 4.21 0.62
C ILE A 118 12.36 5.48 -0.24
N ILE A 119 11.17 5.87 -0.69
CA ILE A 119 10.95 7.10 -1.47
C ILE A 119 11.46 8.33 -0.70
N ILE A 120 11.07 8.47 0.58
CA ILE A 120 11.51 9.61 1.41
C ILE A 120 13.01 9.54 1.70
N TYR A 121 13.53 8.37 2.03
CA TYR A 121 14.96 8.20 2.28
C TYR A 121 15.77 8.61 1.05
N ALA A 122 15.41 8.07 -0.12
CA ALA A 122 16.04 8.39 -1.40
C ALA A 122 15.94 9.88 -1.75
N TRP A 123 14.81 10.53 -1.45
CA TRP A 123 14.64 11.97 -1.66
C TRP A 123 15.57 12.80 -0.76
N ARG A 124 15.78 12.38 0.50
CA ARG A 124 16.66 13.05 1.48
C ARG A 124 18.15 12.76 1.27
N THR A 125 18.51 11.71 0.52
CA THR A 125 19.90 11.37 0.18
C THR A 125 20.32 11.90 -1.19
N ARG A 126 19.43 12.54 -1.95
CA ARG A 126 19.79 13.15 -3.25
C ARG A 126 20.91 14.18 -3.02
N PRO A 127 22.04 14.09 -3.74
CA PRO A 127 23.02 15.16 -3.76
C PRO A 127 22.32 16.45 -4.17
N ARG A 128 22.34 17.47 -3.31
CA ARG A 128 21.96 18.82 -3.76
C ARG A 128 22.99 19.20 -4.80
N ALA A 129 22.56 19.37 -6.05
CA ALA A 129 23.41 19.98 -7.07
C ALA A 129 23.90 21.31 -6.51
N THR A 130 25.17 21.37 -6.13
CA THR A 130 25.84 22.60 -5.74
C THR A 130 25.66 23.56 -6.91
N ALA A 131 24.88 24.62 -6.71
CA ALA A 131 24.82 25.72 -7.63
C ALA A 131 26.24 26.29 -7.71
N HIS A 132 26.97 25.91 -8.76
CA HIS A 132 28.21 26.54 -9.15
C HIS A 132 27.83 27.94 -9.65
N VAL A 133 27.59 28.86 -8.71
CA VAL A 133 27.60 30.29 -8.97
C VAL A 133 29.06 30.70 -8.84
N GLU A 134 29.81 30.52 -9.92
CA GLU A 134 31.10 31.20 -10.06
C GLU A 134 30.81 32.70 -10.16
N ARG A 135 31.50 33.45 -9.30
CA ARG A 135 31.55 34.92 -9.27
C ARG A 135 32.65 35.39 -10.22
#